data_AF-A0A936AZ62-F1
#
_entry.id   AF-A0A936AZ62-F1
#
_cell.length_a   1.000
_cell.length_b   1.000
_cell.length_c   1.000
_cell.angle_alpha   90.00
_cell.angle_beta   90.00
_cell.angle_gamma   90.00
#
_symmetry.space_group_name_H-M   'P 1'
#
loop_
_entity.id
_entity.type
_entity.pdbx_description
1 polymer ?
#
loop_
_entity_poly.entity_id
_entity_poly.type
_entity_poly.pdbx_seq_one_letter_code
_entity_poly.pdbx_strand_id
1 'polypeptide(L)'
;MKLLLPLLLCLAAVTVLAQETAAPPPTLFAPATAETAVHTAEQTPTTTRARAATLTTTTLGASLTLNLFDDVLVTAEQLSTEPAQGGGYLWYGHILDQPLSQVTLLVRDGQLWGNIRWPLAVYAVRPLDTNGLHLIEQINEWGFAEPPDDSVWDSSLVPPQTAAPHKKTARS
;
A
#
# COMPACT_ATOMS: atom_id res chain seq x y z
N MET A 1 -80.31 18.98 17.47
CA MET A 1 -80.38 18.81 16.00
C MET A 1 -78.98 19.00 15.45
N LYS A 2 -78.39 17.94 14.86
CA LYS A 2 -77.43 17.89 13.73
C LYS A 2 -76.49 19.10 13.51
N LEU A 3 -75.19 19.04 13.23
CA LEU A 3 -74.18 18.02 12.86
C LEU A 3 -72.86 18.81 12.58
N LEU A 4 -71.69 18.16 12.62
CA LEU A 4 -70.45 18.42 11.82
C LEU A 4 -69.64 19.73 12.05
N LEU A 5 -68.31 19.81 11.99
CA LEU A 5 -67.21 18.90 11.61
C LEU A 5 -65.86 19.54 12.08
N PRO A 6 -64.89 18.77 12.61
CA PRO A 6 -63.54 19.23 12.98
C PRO A 6 -62.50 18.86 11.89
N LEU A 7 -61.53 19.71 11.57
CA LEU A 7 -60.33 19.37 10.75
C LEU A 7 -59.48 20.65 10.62
N LEU A 8 -58.15 20.71 10.72
CA LEU A 8 -57.10 19.73 10.50
C LEU A 8 -55.85 20.27 11.22
N LEU A 9 -55.43 19.60 12.30
CA LEU A 9 -54.13 19.83 12.94
C LEU A 9 -53.09 19.06 12.10
N CYS A 10 -52.40 19.74 11.18
CA CYS A 10 -51.27 19.16 10.44
C CYS A 10 -50.06 19.02 11.37
N LEU A 11 -50.06 17.97 12.19
CA LEU A 11 -48.87 17.50 12.90
C LEU A 11 -47.99 16.77 11.87
N ALA A 12 -47.09 17.51 11.22
CA ALA A 12 -46.06 16.92 10.38
C ALA A 12 -45.05 16.19 11.29
N ALA A 13 -45.34 14.93 11.60
CA ALA A 13 -44.36 14.02 12.17
C ALA A 13 -43.32 13.74 11.09
N VAL A 14 -42.21 14.46 11.12
CA VAL A 14 -41.01 14.14 10.33
C VAL A 14 -40.39 12.91 10.99
N THR A 15 -40.77 11.73 10.52
CA THR A 15 -40.09 10.49 10.85
C THR A 15 -38.73 10.51 10.15
N VAL A 16 -37.70 10.92 10.88
CA VAL A 16 -36.31 10.70 10.46
C VAL A 16 -36.09 9.19 10.50
N LEU A 17 -36.10 8.56 9.32
CA LEU A 17 -35.60 7.21 9.16
C LEU A 17 -34.10 7.27 9.45
N ALA A 18 -33.70 6.81 10.63
CA ALA A 18 -32.31 6.51 10.90
C ALA A 18 -31.90 5.41 9.91
N GLN A 19 -31.20 5.79 8.84
CA GLN A 19 -30.53 4.80 8.01
C GLN A 19 -29.49 4.15 8.91
N GLU A 20 -29.66 2.86 9.16
CA GLU A 20 -28.62 2.02 9.72
C GLU A 20 -27.49 1.99 8.70
N THR A 21 -26.60 2.97 8.76
CA THR A 21 -25.38 3.00 7.98
C THR A 21 -24.57 1.80 8.45
N ALA A 22 -24.66 0.70 7.70
CA ALA A 22 -23.73 -0.41 7.82
C ALA A 22 -22.33 0.19 7.88
N ALA A 23 -21.57 -0.18 8.92
CA ALA A 23 -20.20 0.32 9.07
C ALA A 23 -19.43 0.01 7.77
N PRO A 24 -18.70 0.97 7.20
CA PRO A 24 -17.91 0.72 6.00
C PRO A 24 -16.95 -0.45 6.29
N PRO A 25 -16.66 -1.30 5.28
CA PRO A 25 -15.75 -2.42 5.47
C PRO A 25 -14.41 -1.91 6.03
N PRO A 26 -13.79 -2.62 6.98
CA PRO A 26 -12.54 -2.18 7.57
C PRO A 26 -11.47 -2.10 6.49
N THR A 27 -10.82 -0.94 6.37
CA THR A 27 -9.74 -0.68 5.43
C THR A 27 -8.38 -0.80 6.11
N LEU A 28 -7.36 -1.19 5.35
CA LEU A 28 -6.01 -1.39 5.90
C LEU A 28 -5.33 -0.07 6.31
N PHE A 29 -5.67 1.03 5.64
CA PHE A 29 -5.06 2.32 5.88
C PHE A 29 -6.07 3.34 6.40
N ALA A 30 -5.64 4.15 7.36
CA ALA A 30 -6.31 5.37 7.79
C ALA A 30 -5.58 6.61 7.22
N PRO A 31 -6.28 7.72 6.98
CA PRO A 31 -5.63 8.95 6.53
C PRO A 31 -4.63 9.44 7.58
N ALA A 32 -3.44 9.85 7.11
CA ALA A 32 -2.50 10.57 7.97
C ALA A 32 -3.00 11.98 8.27
N THR A 33 -2.61 12.54 9.42
CA THR A 33 -2.93 13.93 9.78
C THR A 33 -2.33 14.90 8.76
N ALA A 34 -3.03 16.01 8.48
CA ALA A 34 -2.66 16.96 7.44
C ALA A 34 -1.21 17.47 7.53
N GLU A 35 -0.71 17.73 8.75
CA GLU A 35 0.66 18.21 8.97
C GLU A 35 1.73 17.21 8.48
N THR A 36 1.46 15.92 8.63
CA THR A 36 2.34 14.84 8.21
C THR A 36 2.30 14.62 6.70
N ALA A 37 1.14 14.81 6.06
CA ALA A 37 0.96 14.58 4.63
C ALA A 37 1.68 15.60 3.73
N VAL A 38 1.94 16.82 4.23
CA VAL A 38 2.51 17.94 3.45
C VAL A 38 4.00 17.72 3.15
N HIS A 39 4.70 16.92 3.95
CA HIS A 39 6.16 16.73 3.85
C HIS A 39 6.58 15.52 3.00
N THR A 40 5.64 14.76 2.45
CA THR A 40 5.92 13.40 1.94
C THR A 40 5.80 13.26 0.42
N ALA A 41 5.31 14.26 -0.29
CA ALA A 41 5.13 14.18 -1.74
C ALA A 41 6.40 14.61 -2.50
N GLU A 42 7.47 13.82 -2.45
CA GLU A 42 8.53 13.94 -3.47
C GLU A 42 8.09 13.16 -4.72
N GLN A 43 7.68 13.91 -5.75
CA GLN A 43 7.45 13.33 -7.08
C GLN A 43 8.80 13.04 -7.72
N THR A 44 9.16 11.77 -7.81
CA THR A 44 10.29 11.30 -8.62
C THR A 44 9.79 10.95 -10.03
N PRO A 45 10.66 10.87 -11.05
CA PRO A 45 10.26 10.38 -12.38
C PRO A 45 9.55 9.01 -12.33
N THR A 46 9.87 8.22 -11.30
CA THR A 46 9.34 6.89 -11.02
C THR A 46 8.05 6.87 -10.19
N THR A 47 7.55 8.01 -9.70
CA THR A 47 6.33 8.08 -8.87
C THR A 47 5.30 9.01 -9.51
N THR A 48 4.13 8.47 -9.91
CA THR A 48 3.04 9.25 -10.51
C THR A 48 2.28 10.07 -9.46
N ARG A 49 1.98 9.45 -8.32
CA ARG A 49 1.30 10.08 -7.18
C ARG A 49 1.65 9.35 -5.89
N ALA A 50 1.55 10.06 -4.76
CA ALA A 50 1.85 9.52 -3.45
C ALA A 50 0.91 10.09 -2.38
N ARG A 51 0.68 9.35 -1.29
CA ARG A 51 -0.02 9.83 -0.10
C ARG A 51 0.52 9.19 1.17
N ALA A 52 0.46 9.94 2.27
CA ALA A 52 0.75 9.42 3.59
C ALA A 52 -0.50 8.76 4.20
N ALA A 53 -0.31 7.65 4.90
CA ALA A 53 -1.35 6.92 5.60
C ALA A 53 -0.82 6.20 6.84
N THR A 54 -1.70 5.86 7.78
CA THR A 54 -1.36 5.06 8.95
C THR A 54 -1.99 3.67 8.84
N LEU A 55 -1.34 2.65 9.39
CA LEU A 55 -1.93 1.30 9.45
C LEU A 55 -3.04 1.25 10.49
N THR A 56 -4.16 0.64 10.13
CA THR A 56 -5.23 0.33 11.10
C THR A 56 -4.90 -0.94 11.89
N THR A 57 -4.16 -1.88 11.29
CA THR A 57 -3.74 -3.14 11.91
C THR A 57 -2.49 -3.71 11.23
N THR A 58 -1.72 -4.48 11.99
CA THR A 58 -0.57 -5.27 11.51
C THR A 58 -0.86 -6.78 11.53
N THR A 59 -2.02 -7.17 12.04
CA THR A 59 -2.51 -8.56 11.97
C THR A 59 -3.36 -8.70 10.71
N LEU A 60 -2.75 -9.18 9.63
CA LEU A 60 -3.39 -9.30 8.33
C LEU A 60 -4.26 -10.57 8.28
N GLY A 61 -5.52 -10.41 7.88
CA GLY A 61 -6.45 -11.51 7.70
C GLY A 61 -6.29 -12.22 6.34
N ALA A 62 -7.20 -13.17 6.07
CA ALA A 62 -7.28 -13.87 4.79
C ALA A 62 -7.81 -12.99 3.64
N SER A 63 -8.49 -11.89 3.97
CA SER A 63 -8.97 -10.89 3.02
C SER A 63 -8.64 -9.50 3.55
N LEU A 64 -8.17 -8.62 2.67
CA LEU A 64 -7.75 -7.26 2.98
C LEU A 64 -8.44 -6.26 2.04
N THR A 65 -9.05 -5.22 2.59
CA THR A 65 -9.51 -4.07 1.80
C THR A 65 -8.40 -3.03 1.74
N LEU A 66 -7.78 -2.89 0.57
CA LEU A 66 -6.67 -1.99 0.30
C LEU A 66 -7.19 -0.69 -0.30
N ASN A 67 -7.25 0.36 0.52
CA ASN A 67 -7.59 1.72 0.12
C ASN A 67 -6.33 2.52 -0.22
N LEU A 68 -5.73 2.19 -1.37
CA LEU A 68 -4.43 2.74 -1.78
C LEU A 68 -4.53 4.24 -2.10
N PHE A 69 -5.63 4.65 -2.75
CA PHE A 69 -6.00 6.04 -3.03
C PHE A 69 -7.52 6.19 -2.93
N ASP A 70 -8.01 7.43 -2.98
CA ASP A 70 -9.46 7.70 -2.87
C ASP A 70 -10.25 7.09 -4.05
N ASP A 71 -9.59 6.88 -5.18
CA ASP A 71 -10.11 6.24 -6.39
C ASP A 71 -9.60 4.79 -6.57
N VAL A 72 -8.77 4.27 -5.65
CA VAL A 72 -8.21 2.92 -5.73
C VAL A 72 -8.50 2.17 -4.44
N LEU A 73 -9.65 1.51 -4.45
CA LEU A 73 -10.13 0.63 -3.39
C LEU A 73 -10.28 -0.78 -3.95
N VAL A 74 -9.45 -1.71 -3.49
CA VAL A 74 -9.43 -3.10 -3.99
C VAL A 74 -9.47 -4.11 -2.85
N THR A 75 -10.01 -5.29 -3.12
CA THR A 75 -9.99 -6.41 -2.18
C THR A 75 -8.89 -7.38 -2.58
N ALA A 76 -7.99 -7.69 -1.66
CA ALA A 76 -6.94 -8.69 -1.83
C ALA A 76 -7.25 -9.94 -1.01
N GLU A 77 -7.12 -11.11 -1.64
CA GLU A 77 -7.29 -12.41 -1.02
C GLU A 77 -5.93 -13.09 -0.80
N GLN A 78 -5.76 -13.65 0.40
CA GLN A 78 -4.55 -14.35 0.81
C GLN A 78 -4.39 -15.63 0.01
N LEU A 79 -3.18 -15.83 -0.50
CA LEU A 79 -2.71 -17.07 -1.07
C LEU A 79 -1.89 -17.86 -0.03
N SER A 80 -0.97 -17.21 0.65
CA SER A 80 -0.11 -17.84 1.66
C SER A 80 0.52 -16.84 2.63
N THR A 81 1.08 -17.36 3.71
CA THR A 81 1.94 -16.62 4.63
C THR A 81 3.20 -17.40 4.92
N GLU A 82 4.33 -16.72 5.01
CA GLU A 82 5.63 -17.32 5.26
C GLU A 82 6.41 -16.52 6.31
N PRO A 83 7.19 -17.18 7.20
CA PRO A 83 8.11 -16.46 8.08
C PRO A 83 9.14 -15.67 7.27
N ALA A 84 9.39 -14.42 7.64
CA ALA A 84 10.40 -13.60 6.98
C ALA A 84 11.78 -13.73 7.66
N GLN A 85 12.84 -13.77 6.86
CA GLN A 85 14.21 -13.73 7.37
C GLN A 85 14.46 -12.42 8.13
N GLY A 86 14.85 -12.51 9.40
CA GLY A 86 15.00 -11.35 10.29
C GLY A 86 13.72 -10.99 11.07
N GLY A 87 12.72 -11.86 11.11
CA GLY A 87 11.51 -11.70 11.93
C GLY A 87 10.30 -11.21 11.15
N GLY A 88 9.12 -11.35 11.75
CA GLY A 88 7.85 -11.04 11.09
C GLY A 88 7.42 -12.09 10.06
N TYR A 89 6.55 -11.71 9.14
CA TYR A 89 6.02 -12.61 8.12
C TYR A 89 5.75 -11.90 6.79
N LEU A 90 5.84 -12.66 5.70
CA LEU A 90 5.37 -12.31 4.38
C LEU A 90 3.93 -12.79 4.24
N TRP A 91 3.07 -11.93 3.71
CA TRP A 91 1.72 -12.21 3.28
C TRP A 91 1.68 -12.09 1.77
N TYR A 92 1.31 -13.18 1.10
CA TYR A 92 1.14 -13.21 -0.34
C TYR A 92 -0.33 -13.34 -0.67
N GLY A 93 -0.76 -12.62 -1.71
CA GLY A 93 -2.14 -12.67 -2.17
C GLY A 93 -2.29 -12.15 -3.59
N HIS A 94 -3.54 -12.02 -3.99
CA HIS A 94 -3.95 -11.49 -5.28
C HIS A 94 -5.16 -10.58 -5.10
N ILE A 95 -5.42 -9.71 -6.05
CA ILE A 95 -6.59 -8.84 -6.06
C ILE A 95 -7.77 -9.59 -6.69
N LEU A 96 -8.91 -9.56 -6.00
CA LEU A 96 -10.16 -10.14 -6.47
C LEU A 96 -10.56 -9.56 -7.83
N ASP A 97 -11.00 -10.41 -8.75
CA ASP A 97 -11.40 -10.05 -10.12
C ASP A 97 -10.31 -9.36 -10.97
N GLN A 98 -9.05 -9.41 -10.55
CA GLN A 98 -7.91 -8.89 -11.32
C GLN A 98 -6.93 -10.03 -11.63
N PRO A 99 -7.08 -10.67 -12.81
CA PRO A 99 -6.15 -11.70 -13.25
C PRO A 99 -4.71 -11.18 -13.26
N LEU A 100 -3.75 -12.06 -12.92
CA LEU A 100 -2.31 -11.74 -12.90
C LEU A 100 -1.90 -10.66 -11.89
N SER A 101 -2.80 -10.29 -10.99
CA SER A 101 -2.46 -9.42 -9.86
C SER A 101 -1.63 -10.16 -8.83
N GLN A 102 -0.81 -9.42 -8.10
CA GLN A 102 -0.01 -9.94 -7.00
C GLN A 102 0.08 -8.89 -5.90
N VAL A 103 -0.04 -9.36 -4.67
CA VAL A 103 0.12 -8.57 -3.46
C VAL A 103 1.14 -9.26 -2.59
N THR A 104 2.23 -8.57 -2.28
CA THR A 104 3.28 -9.06 -1.39
C THR A 104 3.49 -8.04 -0.29
N LEU A 105 3.21 -8.42 0.95
CA LEU A 105 3.32 -7.57 2.13
C LEU A 105 4.27 -8.22 3.13
N LEU A 106 5.26 -7.47 3.62
CA LEU A 106 6.08 -7.85 4.75
C LEU A 106 5.59 -7.09 5.98
N VAL A 107 5.24 -7.81 7.03
CA VAL A 107 4.92 -7.22 8.33
C VAL A 107 6.05 -7.54 9.30
N ARG A 108 6.63 -6.52 9.92
CA ARG A 108 7.68 -6.64 10.94
C ARG A 108 7.67 -5.43 11.85
N ASP A 109 7.81 -5.66 13.16
CA ASP A 109 7.97 -4.60 14.17
C ASP A 109 6.93 -3.47 14.07
N GLY A 110 5.67 -3.83 13.79
CA GLY A 110 4.58 -2.86 13.65
C GLY A 110 4.54 -2.10 12.33
N GLN A 111 5.46 -2.37 11.41
CA GLN A 111 5.57 -1.74 10.10
C GLN A 111 5.15 -2.69 8.97
N LEU A 112 4.74 -2.11 7.85
CA LEU A 112 4.32 -2.83 6.65
C LEU A 112 5.07 -2.31 5.43
N TRP A 113 5.79 -3.20 4.76
CA TRP A 113 6.34 -2.96 3.43
C TRP A 113 5.49 -3.71 2.42
N GLY A 114 5.15 -3.07 1.31
CA GLY A 114 4.24 -3.66 0.34
C GLY A 114 4.66 -3.39 -1.09
N ASN A 115 4.36 -4.37 -1.95
CA ASN A 115 4.22 -4.18 -3.39
C ASN A 115 2.89 -4.78 -3.83
N ILE A 116 2.12 -4.00 -4.56
CA ILE A 116 0.82 -4.37 -5.09
C ILE A 116 0.85 -4.10 -6.58
N ARG A 117 0.62 -5.12 -7.41
CA ARG A 117 0.69 -4.99 -8.86
C ARG A 117 -0.47 -5.68 -9.55
N TRP A 118 -0.93 -5.08 -10.63
CA TRP A 118 -1.85 -5.68 -11.60
C TRP A 118 -1.59 -5.06 -12.99
N PRO A 119 -2.13 -5.60 -14.10
CA PRO A 119 -1.60 -5.39 -15.46
C PRO A 119 -1.34 -3.96 -15.96
N LEU A 120 -1.79 -2.91 -15.28
CA LEU A 120 -1.57 -1.51 -15.66
C LEU A 120 -1.23 -0.59 -14.49
N ALA A 121 -0.92 -1.14 -13.31
CA ALA A 121 -0.60 -0.32 -12.15
C ALA A 121 0.24 -1.08 -11.13
N VAL A 122 1.21 -0.36 -10.58
CA VAL A 122 2.08 -0.83 -9.49
C VAL A 122 2.03 0.18 -8.37
N TYR A 123 1.93 -0.34 -7.15
CA TYR A 123 1.89 0.45 -5.93
C TYR A 123 2.90 -0.07 -4.93
N ALA A 124 3.58 0.86 -4.27
CA ALA A 124 4.47 0.57 -3.17
C ALA A 124 3.86 1.08 -1.86
N VAL A 125 4.05 0.30 -0.80
CA VAL A 125 3.84 0.75 0.58
C VAL A 125 5.19 0.74 1.26
N ARG A 126 5.56 1.88 1.84
CA ARG A 126 6.86 2.11 2.47
C ARG A 126 6.63 2.75 3.84
N PRO A 127 7.19 2.22 4.94
CA PRO A 127 7.17 2.96 6.19
C PRO A 127 8.04 4.21 6.07
N LEU A 128 7.57 5.30 6.68
CA LEU A 128 8.28 6.58 6.76
C LEU A 128 8.89 6.78 8.14
N ASP A 129 8.28 6.21 9.16
CA ASP A 129 8.74 6.29 10.55
C ASP A 129 8.46 4.99 11.31
N THR A 130 8.79 4.99 12.60
CA THR A 130 8.56 3.87 13.51
C THR A 130 7.16 3.90 14.16
N ASN A 131 6.35 4.92 13.92
CA ASN A 131 5.04 5.12 14.54
C ASN A 131 3.88 4.63 13.66
N GLY A 132 4.21 3.88 12.60
CA GLY A 132 3.21 3.31 11.70
C GLY A 132 2.74 4.28 10.61
N LEU A 133 3.47 5.36 10.37
CA LEU A 133 3.28 6.20 9.19
C LEU A 133 3.88 5.53 7.96
N HIS A 134 3.12 5.48 6.88
CA HIS A 134 3.50 4.87 5.62
C HIS A 134 3.26 5.83 4.46
N LEU A 135 4.14 5.76 3.46
CA LEU A 135 3.94 6.31 2.14
C LEU A 135 3.32 5.23 1.25
N ILE A 136 2.22 5.57 0.59
CA ILE A 136 1.63 4.79 -0.49
C ILE A 136 1.94 5.53 -1.79
N GLU A 137 2.62 4.86 -2.71
CA GLU A 137 3.03 5.41 -3.99
C GLU A 137 2.39 4.63 -5.13
N GLN A 138 2.00 5.33 -6.18
CA GLN A 138 1.77 4.73 -7.49
C GLN A 138 3.04 4.90 -8.33
N ILE A 139 3.61 3.79 -8.77
CA ILE A 139 4.87 3.74 -9.50
C ILE A 139 4.61 3.92 -10.99
N ASN A 140 5.38 4.81 -11.61
CA ASN A 140 5.51 4.95 -13.05
C ASN A 140 6.59 3.98 -13.55
N GLU A 141 6.18 2.81 -14.04
CA GLU A 141 7.10 1.78 -14.54
C GLU A 141 7.88 2.21 -15.80
N TRP A 142 7.46 3.28 -16.48
CA TRP A 142 8.16 3.86 -17.63
C TRP A 142 9.07 5.03 -17.27
N GLY A 143 9.10 5.42 -15.99
CA GLY A 143 9.86 6.57 -15.50
C GLY A 143 11.32 6.29 -15.18
N PHE A 144 11.79 5.06 -15.36
CA PHE A 144 13.20 4.72 -15.17
C PHE A 144 14.02 5.42 -16.25
N ALA A 145 14.92 6.31 -15.81
CA ALA A 145 15.89 6.92 -16.69
C ALA A 145 16.70 5.82 -17.38
N GLU A 146 16.97 5.99 -18.67
CA GLU A 146 17.97 5.19 -19.36
C GLU A 146 19.25 5.18 -18.52
N PRO A 147 19.91 4.01 -18.36
CA PRO A 147 21.21 3.98 -17.72
C PRO A 147 22.11 5.01 -18.41
N PRO A 148 23.00 5.69 -17.66
CA PRO A 148 23.99 6.55 -18.29
C PRO A 148 24.69 5.76 -19.39
N ASP A 149 24.85 6.40 -20.56
CA ASP A 149 25.51 5.83 -21.73
C ASP A 149 26.74 5.03 -21.29
N ASP A 150 26.77 3.76 -21.68
CA ASP A 150 27.85 2.83 -21.34
C ASP A 150 29.19 3.29 -21.92
N SER A 151 29.22 4.31 -22.78
CA SER A 151 30.42 5.00 -23.25
C SER A 151 31.22 5.74 -22.15
N VAL A 152 30.65 5.94 -20.96
CA VAL A 152 31.34 6.50 -19.77
C VAL A 152 31.77 5.40 -18.78
N TRP A 153 32.20 4.26 -19.29
CA TRP A 153 33.00 3.32 -18.51
C TRP A 153 34.40 3.92 -18.30
N ASP A 154 34.56 4.79 -17.31
CA ASP A 154 35.89 5.21 -16.89
C ASP A 154 36.59 4.03 -16.20
N SER A 155 37.38 3.29 -16.98
CA SER A 155 38.23 2.18 -16.51
C SER A 155 39.12 2.55 -15.33
N SER A 156 39.39 3.84 -15.13
CA SER A 156 40.24 4.30 -14.03
C SER A 156 39.53 4.31 -12.67
N LEU A 157 38.20 4.14 -12.63
CA LEU A 157 37.41 4.02 -11.39
C LEU A 157 37.25 2.57 -10.91
N VAL A 158 37.72 1.57 -11.67
CA VAL A 158 37.76 0.19 -11.18
C VAL A 158 38.97 0.06 -10.24
N PRO A 159 38.77 -0.05 -8.91
CA PRO A 159 39.90 -0.29 -8.01
C PRO A 159 40.60 -1.59 -8.46
N PRO A 160 41.94 -1.63 -8.49
CA PRO A 160 42.65 -2.83 -8.91
C PRO A 160 42.16 -4.00 -8.05
N GLN A 161 41.53 -4.98 -8.70
CA GLN A 161 41.23 -6.26 -8.06
C GLN A 161 42.56 -6.80 -7.53
N THR A 162 42.75 -6.73 -6.22
CA THR A 162 43.87 -7.38 -5.58
C THR A 162 43.65 -8.87 -5.79
N ALA A 163 44.35 -9.45 -6.75
CA ALA A 163 44.30 -10.87 -7.03
C ALA A 163 44.58 -11.63 -5.72
N ALA A 164 43.56 -12.31 -5.21
CA ALA A 164 43.74 -13.22 -4.09
C ALA A 164 44.72 -14.32 -4.52
N PRO A 165 45.74 -14.66 -3.71
CA PRO A 165 46.73 -15.65 -4.12
C PRO A 165 46.07 -17.02 -4.29
N HIS A 166 46.18 -17.57 -5.51
CA HIS A 166 45.81 -18.95 -5.80
C HIS A 166 46.60 -19.89 -4.88
N LYS A 167 45.89 -20.53 -3.95
CA LYS A 167 46.44 -21.60 -3.10
C LYS A 167 46.74 -22.80 -4.00
N LYS A 168 48.01 -23.02 -4.36
CA LYS A 168 48.47 -24.27 -4.98
C LYS A 168 48.18 -25.42 -4.02
N THR A 169 47.19 -26.25 -4.33
CA THR A 169 47.01 -27.57 -3.71
C THR A 169 48.13 -28.49 -4.18
N ALA A 170 49.07 -28.82 -3.29
CA ALA A 170 50.01 -29.92 -3.50
C ALA A 170 49.29 -31.25 -3.28
N ARG A 171 49.36 -32.15 -4.26
CA ARG A 171 49.06 -33.58 -4.07
C ARG A 171 50.24 -34.22 -3.32
N SER A 172 49.92 -35.02 -2.29
CA SER A 172 50.77 -36.10 -1.79
C SER A 172 50.06 -37.42 -2.02
#